data_AF-A0A8C5R5A7-F1
#
_entry.id   AF-A0A8C5R5A7-F1
#
_cell.length_a   1.000
_cell.length_b   1.000
_cell.length_c   1.000
_cell.angle_alpha   90.00
_cell.angle_beta   90.00
_cell.angle_gamma   90.00
#
_symmetry.space_group_name_H-M   'P 1'
#
loop_
_entity.id
_entity.type
_entity.pdbx_description
1 polymer ?
#
loop_
_entity_poly.entity_id
_entity_poly.type
_entity_poly.pdbx_seq_one_letter_code
_entity_poly.pdbx_strand_id
1 'polypeptide(L)'
;MGTSQKWCKQIQDVHISITNHLQDNLKMAVWCFTCFIALSICVSADNDTTTVVMNMDTFIRLVQDMESVFPESTALTVAKLLLRSTLSVFYRGFLTETQVNNAQILLTHKIVHSNETGWQEKGVVLAPDGSTVAAGALLYAMVWGWNEELDCEHVQSENTDMGSESKESGQTTDKDEPCTQRTAYNDQRFNSDSVSKDGQPISLATSLGLAFLAPGMTQNTSLSVIDGCWDSISAPKTFQLHDAPFHRELTLAFLNGAVDGTILGEKLRNESKDLSVILHDYYMEKPARSPARRQEFQNTIQGKTLEVAIHKGIQCYMKSKEGCALHNVTDDHLKAVAGTSAREFKERYLECPAIIPRCIWGAKPYKGTPTLLKTPLSQIYIHHTYTPSKPCTSFQDCAKDMRSMQAFHQQDRGWDDIGYSFVAGSDGYLYEGRGWRWVGAHTRGHNYLGYGVSFIGNFINLLPKEHILSVVKDRLIQCGVRSGYISPSYIVKGHRQLVNTSCPGDLLYEEIQKWENFKES
;
A
#
# COMPACT_ATOMS: atom_id res chain seq x y z
N MET A 1 31.12 -44.26 -8.20
CA MET A 1 30.20 -44.51 -7.07
C MET A 1 30.75 -45.43 -5.96
N GLY A 2 31.96 -46.02 -6.04
CA GLY A 2 32.47 -46.94 -4.99
C GLY A 2 33.55 -46.41 -4.04
N THR A 3 34.17 -45.25 -4.30
CA THR A 3 35.34 -44.75 -3.55
C THR A 3 35.05 -43.54 -2.65
N SER A 4 34.01 -42.75 -2.97
CA SER A 4 33.60 -41.58 -2.17
C SER A 4 32.84 -41.97 -0.88
N GLN A 5 32.02 -43.04 -0.90
CA GLN A 5 31.30 -43.51 0.29
C GLN A 5 32.20 -44.18 1.34
N LYS A 6 33.35 -44.77 0.94
CA LYS A 6 34.32 -45.34 1.89
C LYS A 6 35.11 -44.27 2.66
N TRP A 7 35.33 -43.10 2.04
CA TRP A 7 36.00 -41.96 2.66
C TRP A 7 35.10 -41.23 3.67
N CYS A 8 33.81 -41.03 3.36
CA CYS A 8 32.87 -40.43 4.31
C CYS A 8 32.68 -41.27 5.57
N LYS A 9 32.70 -42.61 5.46
CA LYS A 9 32.53 -43.51 6.60
C LYS A 9 33.77 -43.55 7.51
N GLN A 10 34.98 -43.52 6.95
CA GLN A 10 36.22 -43.40 7.74
C GLN A 10 36.33 -42.07 8.49
N ILE A 11 35.77 -40.98 7.95
CA ILE A 11 35.75 -39.67 8.61
C ILE A 11 34.71 -39.62 9.74
N GLN A 12 33.56 -40.29 9.57
CA GLN A 12 32.56 -40.45 10.65
C GLN A 12 33.07 -41.28 11.82
N ASP A 13 33.81 -42.37 11.56
CA ASP A 13 34.33 -43.24 12.62
C ASP A 13 35.47 -42.56 13.43
N VAL A 14 36.25 -41.68 12.79
CA VAL A 14 37.26 -40.84 13.50
C VAL A 14 36.58 -39.73 14.32
N HIS A 15 35.46 -39.18 13.84
CA HIS A 15 34.71 -38.13 14.54
C HIS A 15 34.08 -38.63 15.84
N ILE A 16 33.53 -39.85 15.85
CA ILE A 16 32.93 -40.51 17.03
C ILE A 16 33.99 -40.90 18.07
N SER A 17 35.21 -41.24 17.64
CA SER A 17 36.31 -41.56 18.56
C SER A 17 36.89 -40.33 19.27
N ILE A 18 36.77 -39.14 18.68
CA ILE A 18 37.29 -37.88 19.25
C ILE A 18 36.26 -37.23 20.19
N THR A 19 34.95 -37.41 19.93
CA THR A 19 33.88 -36.85 20.78
C THR A 19 33.76 -37.52 22.15
N ASN A 20 34.21 -38.77 22.30
CA ASN A 20 34.14 -39.50 23.57
C ASN A 20 35.29 -39.19 24.55
N HIS A 21 36.29 -38.38 24.17
CA HIS A 21 37.50 -38.23 24.99
C HIS A 21 37.86 -36.81 25.45
N LEU A 22 37.06 -35.79 25.18
CA LEU A 22 37.39 -34.41 25.52
C LEU A 22 36.23 -33.70 26.22
N GLN A 23 36.13 -33.89 27.54
CA GLN A 23 35.58 -32.86 28.41
C GLN A 23 36.56 -31.67 28.43
N ASP A 24 35.99 -30.47 28.43
CA ASP A 24 36.63 -29.19 28.65
C ASP A 24 37.42 -28.62 27.44
N ASN A 25 36.75 -27.77 26.66
CA ASN A 25 37.07 -26.33 26.58
C ASN A 25 36.33 -25.63 25.43
N LEU A 26 35.61 -24.57 25.79
CA LEU A 26 34.70 -23.73 24.98
C LEU A 26 35.37 -22.99 23.78
N LYS A 27 36.68 -23.17 23.54
CA LYS A 27 37.45 -22.39 22.56
C LYS A 27 37.68 -23.09 21.21
N MET A 28 37.40 -24.40 21.10
CA MET A 28 37.53 -25.16 19.83
C MET A 28 36.21 -25.29 19.04
N ALA A 29 35.05 -25.09 19.69
CA ALA A 29 33.75 -25.07 19.00
C ALA A 29 33.67 -23.95 17.95
N VAL A 30 34.38 -22.83 18.18
CA VAL A 30 34.50 -21.70 17.26
C VAL A 30 35.34 -22.04 16.02
N TRP A 31 36.30 -22.98 16.14
CA TRP A 31 37.15 -23.41 15.03
C TRP A 31 36.56 -24.58 14.22
N CYS A 32 35.77 -25.45 14.83
CA CYS A 32 34.99 -26.45 14.07
C CYS A 32 33.87 -25.80 13.25
N PHE A 33 33.31 -24.66 13.71
CA PHE A 33 32.27 -23.91 12.99
C PHE A 33 32.82 -23.19 11.75
N THR A 34 34.05 -22.67 11.81
CA THR A 34 34.69 -22.02 10.65
C THR A 34 35.09 -23.01 9.55
N CYS A 35 35.41 -24.26 9.88
CA CYS A 35 35.62 -25.31 8.87
C CYS A 35 34.31 -25.84 8.23
N PHE A 36 33.17 -25.75 8.92
CA PHE A 36 31.86 -26.10 8.34
C PHE A 36 31.40 -25.06 7.30
N ILE A 37 31.74 -23.79 7.50
CA ILE A 37 31.43 -22.69 6.56
C ILE A 37 32.19 -22.84 5.23
N ALA A 38 33.36 -23.49 5.23
CA ALA A 38 34.15 -23.70 4.01
C ALA A 38 33.67 -24.90 3.16
N LEU A 39 32.82 -25.79 3.69
CA LEU A 39 32.32 -26.96 2.97
C LEU A 39 30.93 -26.76 2.33
N SER A 40 30.23 -25.66 2.64
CA SER A 40 28.91 -25.33 2.08
C SER A 40 28.94 -24.40 0.86
N ILE A 41 30.09 -24.21 0.21
CA ILE A 41 30.22 -23.40 -1.03
C ILE A 41 30.16 -24.27 -2.30
N CYS A 42 29.66 -25.50 -2.22
CA CYS A 42 29.40 -26.30 -3.42
C CYS A 42 28.05 -27.02 -3.26
N VAL A 43 27.17 -26.79 -4.25
CA VAL A 43 25.74 -27.19 -4.32
C VAL A 43 24.84 -26.16 -3.59
N SER A 44 24.03 -25.32 -4.24
CA SER A 44 23.28 -25.44 -5.49
C SER A 44 23.10 -24.08 -6.17
N ALA A 45 23.56 -23.97 -7.42
CA ALA A 45 22.98 -23.02 -8.37
C ALA A 45 21.71 -23.66 -8.95
N ASP A 46 20.67 -23.77 -8.14
CA ASP A 46 19.33 -24.03 -8.67
C ASP A 46 18.66 -22.68 -8.89
N ASN A 47 18.74 -22.25 -10.14
CA ASN A 47 18.07 -21.08 -10.68
C ASN A 47 16.57 -21.39 -10.84
N ASP A 48 15.90 -21.78 -9.76
CA ASP A 48 14.46 -22.03 -9.79
C ASP A 48 13.72 -20.71 -9.60
N THR A 49 13.52 -20.02 -10.74
CA THR A 49 12.77 -18.77 -10.83
C THR A 49 11.26 -19.03 -10.65
N THR A 50 10.85 -19.62 -9.53
CA THR A 50 9.45 -19.59 -9.13
C THR A 50 9.14 -18.20 -8.58
N THR A 51 8.67 -17.31 -9.45
CA THR A 51 8.21 -15.96 -9.09
C THR A 51 7.12 -16.04 -8.02
N VAL A 52 7.34 -15.39 -6.88
CA VAL A 52 6.43 -15.34 -5.73
C VAL A 52 5.08 -14.73 -6.14
N VAL A 53 3.99 -15.35 -5.68
CA VAL A 53 2.64 -14.78 -5.85
C VAL A 53 2.42 -13.70 -4.79
N MET A 54 2.25 -12.46 -5.24
CA MET A 54 2.18 -11.25 -4.42
C MET A 54 0.74 -10.99 -3.94
N ASN A 55 0.18 -11.91 -3.16
CA ASN A 55 -1.13 -11.73 -2.53
C ASN A 55 -1.02 -11.78 -0.99
N MET A 56 -2.06 -11.32 -0.30
CA MET A 56 -2.07 -11.23 1.17
C MET A 56 -1.94 -12.61 1.84
N ASP A 57 -2.47 -13.67 1.23
CA ASP A 57 -2.35 -15.05 1.76
C ASP A 57 -0.89 -15.51 1.77
N THR A 58 -0.11 -15.25 0.71
CA THR A 58 1.33 -15.53 0.68
C THR A 58 2.07 -14.76 1.77
N PHE A 59 1.70 -13.50 2.02
CA PHE A 59 2.29 -12.71 3.09
C PHE A 59 1.95 -13.26 4.47
N ILE A 60 0.70 -13.67 4.72
CA ILE A 60 0.29 -14.30 5.98
C ILE A 60 1.05 -15.61 6.21
N ARG A 61 1.27 -16.43 5.16
CA ARG A 61 2.08 -17.66 5.27
C ARG A 61 3.53 -17.37 5.64
N LEU A 62 4.13 -16.31 5.10
CA LEU A 62 5.47 -15.87 5.52
C LEU A 62 5.50 -15.51 7.02
N VAL A 63 4.44 -14.89 7.54
CA VAL A 63 4.32 -14.59 8.98
C VAL A 63 4.21 -15.88 9.79
N GLN A 64 3.40 -16.85 9.35
CA GLN A 64 3.25 -18.16 10.00
C GLN A 64 4.57 -18.93 10.04
N ASP A 65 5.33 -18.90 8.95
CA ASP A 65 6.66 -19.50 8.89
C ASP A 65 7.57 -18.90 9.97
N MET A 66 7.53 -17.57 10.15
CA MET A 66 8.31 -16.89 11.17
C MET A 66 7.86 -17.23 12.60
N GLU A 67 6.55 -17.30 12.83
CA GLU A 67 5.98 -17.73 14.12
C GLU A 67 6.39 -19.16 14.47
N SER A 68 6.45 -20.05 13.49
CA SER A 68 6.85 -21.45 13.71
C SER A 68 8.31 -21.59 14.15
N VAL A 69 9.19 -20.69 13.69
CA VAL A 69 10.60 -20.63 14.10
C VAL A 69 10.75 -20.04 15.50
N PHE A 70 9.87 -19.11 15.88
CA PHE A 70 9.92 -18.37 17.14
C PHE A 70 8.59 -18.46 17.93
N PRO A 71 8.16 -19.66 18.38
CA PRO A 71 6.80 -19.90 18.89
C PRO A 71 6.45 -19.17 20.19
N GLU A 72 7.45 -18.73 20.96
CA GLU A 72 7.22 -17.95 22.20
C GLU A 72 7.24 -16.43 21.97
N SER A 73 7.43 -15.98 20.71
CA SER A 73 7.49 -14.56 20.39
C SER A 73 6.11 -13.94 20.34
N THR A 74 5.96 -12.74 20.92
CA THR A 74 4.77 -11.93 20.74
C THR A 74 4.61 -11.51 19.26
N ALA A 75 3.39 -11.22 18.83
CA ALA A 75 3.12 -10.71 17.48
C ALA A 75 3.95 -9.46 17.12
N LEU A 76 4.19 -8.55 18.08
CA LEU A 76 5.06 -7.39 17.89
C LEU A 76 6.53 -7.80 17.70
N THR A 77 7.00 -8.80 18.44
CA THR A 77 8.34 -9.37 18.26
C THR A 77 8.48 -10.00 16.88
N VAL A 78 7.50 -10.78 16.42
CA VAL A 78 7.49 -11.38 15.08
C VAL A 78 7.56 -10.30 14.00
N ALA A 79 6.76 -9.24 14.10
CA ALA A 79 6.82 -8.12 13.16
C ALA A 79 8.22 -7.48 13.09
N LYS A 80 8.86 -7.24 14.25
CA LYS A 80 10.24 -6.72 14.32
C LYS A 80 11.26 -7.69 13.70
N LEU A 81 11.12 -8.99 13.95
CA LEU A 81 12.03 -10.00 13.41
C LEU A 81 11.89 -10.09 11.88
N LEU A 82 10.67 -10.04 11.33
CA LEU A 82 10.42 -10.02 9.89
C LEU A 82 11.13 -8.84 9.22
N LEU A 83 11.04 -7.64 9.79
CA LEU A 83 11.72 -6.45 9.28
C LEU A 83 13.26 -6.58 9.31
N ARG A 84 13.81 -7.35 10.26
CA ARG A 84 15.26 -7.65 10.35
C ARG A 84 15.68 -8.85 9.50
N SER A 85 14.74 -9.72 9.11
CA SER A 85 15.01 -10.97 8.42
C SER A 85 15.67 -10.79 7.05
N THR A 86 15.37 -9.68 6.39
CA THR A 86 15.92 -9.33 5.08
C THR A 86 17.38 -8.85 5.14
N LEU A 87 17.89 -8.54 6.33
CA LEU A 87 19.19 -7.88 6.54
C LEU A 87 20.23 -8.77 7.24
N SER A 88 19.82 -9.87 7.86
CA SER A 88 20.72 -10.63 8.74
C SER A 88 20.97 -12.06 8.26
N VAL A 89 22.26 -12.41 8.15
CA VAL A 89 22.74 -13.78 7.86
C VAL A 89 22.26 -14.77 8.91
N PHE A 90 21.97 -14.30 10.14
CA PHE A 90 21.45 -15.12 11.23
C PHE A 90 20.22 -15.93 10.83
N TYR A 91 19.27 -15.32 10.11
CA TYR A 91 18.03 -16.00 9.74
C TYR A 91 18.21 -17.08 8.66
N ARG A 92 19.33 -17.08 7.93
CA ARG A 92 19.68 -18.16 6.99
C ARG A 92 19.94 -19.50 7.69
N GLY A 93 20.14 -19.50 9.01
CA GLY A 93 20.26 -20.72 9.81
C GLY A 93 18.93 -21.32 10.26
N PHE A 94 17.82 -20.55 10.16
CA PHE A 94 16.50 -20.95 10.66
C PHE A 94 15.44 -21.04 9.55
N LEU A 95 15.56 -20.18 8.54
CA LEU A 95 14.66 -20.14 7.39
C LEU A 95 15.31 -20.85 6.20
N THR A 96 14.47 -21.51 5.39
CA THR A 96 14.88 -22.03 4.09
C THR A 96 15.27 -20.89 3.12
N GLU A 97 16.06 -21.20 2.10
CA GLU A 97 16.42 -20.22 1.07
C GLU A 97 15.18 -19.60 0.39
N THR A 98 14.16 -20.41 0.15
CA THR A 98 12.86 -19.96 -0.39
C THR A 98 12.17 -18.97 0.55
N GLN A 99 12.15 -19.23 1.86
CA GLN A 99 11.53 -18.33 2.85
C GLN A 99 12.27 -16.99 2.95
N VAL A 100 13.61 -17.02 2.96
CA VAL A 100 14.42 -15.80 2.95
C VAL A 100 14.18 -14.98 1.68
N ASN A 101 14.12 -15.64 0.52
CA ASN A 101 13.83 -14.97 -0.75
C ASN A 101 12.42 -14.38 -0.77
N ASN A 102 11.41 -15.12 -0.29
CA ASN A 102 10.04 -14.62 -0.16
C ASN A 102 9.98 -13.39 0.76
N ALA A 103 10.65 -13.42 1.91
CA ALA A 103 10.75 -12.28 2.82
C ALA A 103 11.39 -11.07 2.13
N GLN A 104 12.50 -11.28 1.43
CA GLN A 104 13.17 -10.21 0.70
C GLN A 104 12.27 -9.59 -0.38
N ILE A 105 11.53 -10.40 -1.14
CA ILE A 105 10.64 -9.91 -2.21
C ILE A 105 9.42 -9.18 -1.64
N LEU A 106 8.76 -9.75 -0.61
CA LEU A 106 7.53 -9.21 -0.04
C LEU A 106 7.77 -7.96 0.81
N LEU A 107 8.88 -7.89 1.53
CA LEU A 107 9.16 -6.80 2.47
C LEU A 107 9.97 -5.66 1.87
N THR A 108 10.53 -5.82 0.66
CA THR A 108 11.22 -4.73 -0.04
C THR A 108 10.20 -3.71 -0.52
N HIS A 109 10.08 -2.57 0.16
CA HIS A 109 9.34 -1.42 -0.38
C HIS A 109 10.30 -0.56 -1.20
N LYS A 110 10.09 -0.54 -2.53
CA LYS A 110 10.91 0.25 -3.45
C LYS A 110 10.12 0.60 -4.69
N ILE A 111 10.23 1.84 -5.12
CA ILE A 111 9.80 2.26 -6.46
C ILE A 111 10.99 2.20 -7.42
N VAL A 112 10.81 1.50 -8.54
CA VAL A 112 11.82 1.35 -9.58
C VAL A 112 11.27 1.78 -10.92
N HIS A 113 12.08 2.48 -11.72
CA HIS A 113 11.79 2.76 -13.11
C HIS A 113 12.57 1.79 -13.99
N SER A 114 11.86 1.04 -14.84
CA SER A 114 12.43 0.19 -15.88
C SER A 114 12.13 0.79 -17.25
N ASN A 115 13.12 0.74 -18.16
CA ASN A 115 12.94 1.23 -19.53
C ASN A 115 11.88 0.44 -20.31
N GLU A 116 11.61 -0.82 -19.95
CA GLU A 116 10.69 -1.70 -20.67
C GLU A 116 9.27 -1.67 -20.10
N THR A 117 9.14 -1.54 -18.78
CA THR A 117 7.86 -1.70 -18.07
C THR A 117 7.46 -0.45 -17.30
N GLY A 118 8.16 0.67 -17.46
CA GLY A 118 7.91 1.90 -16.72
C GLY A 118 8.10 1.74 -15.20
N TRP A 119 7.30 2.48 -14.43
CA TRP A 119 7.37 2.51 -12.98
C TRP A 119 6.74 1.26 -12.34
N GLN A 120 7.45 0.64 -11.41
CA GLN A 120 6.97 -0.49 -10.61
C GLN A 120 7.18 -0.23 -9.13
N GLU A 121 6.25 -0.72 -8.32
CA GLU A 121 6.40 -0.74 -6.86
C GLU A 121 6.63 -2.19 -6.40
N LYS A 122 7.69 -2.39 -5.62
CA LYS A 122 8.07 -3.68 -5.04
C LYS A 122 7.49 -3.82 -3.63
N GLY A 123 7.28 -5.06 -3.18
CA GLY A 123 6.75 -5.37 -1.85
C GLY A 123 5.27 -5.03 -1.66
N VAL A 124 4.54 -4.85 -2.76
CA VAL A 124 3.07 -4.70 -2.75
C VAL A 124 2.44 -6.09 -2.76
N VAL A 125 1.32 -6.25 -2.08
CA VAL A 125 0.49 -7.46 -2.11
C VAL A 125 -0.97 -7.12 -2.43
N LEU A 126 -1.63 -8.02 -3.16
CA LEU A 126 -3.07 -7.92 -3.47
C LEU A 126 -3.89 -8.55 -2.34
N ALA A 127 -4.79 -7.77 -1.75
CA ALA A 127 -5.77 -8.25 -0.78
C ALA A 127 -7.01 -8.86 -1.48
N PRO A 128 -7.77 -9.75 -0.80
CA PRO A 128 -8.93 -10.43 -1.40
C PRO A 128 -10.05 -9.51 -1.89
N ASP A 129 -10.12 -8.30 -1.36
CA ASP A 129 -11.11 -7.30 -1.72
C ASP A 129 -10.68 -6.39 -2.89
N GLY A 130 -9.56 -6.71 -3.54
CA GLY A 130 -9.00 -5.98 -4.67
C GLY A 130 -8.06 -4.83 -4.29
N SER A 131 -7.92 -4.50 -3.00
CA SER A 131 -7.01 -3.45 -2.56
C SER A 131 -5.54 -3.88 -2.56
N THR A 132 -4.64 -2.91 -2.72
CA THR A 132 -3.18 -3.13 -2.74
C THR A 132 -2.54 -2.61 -1.46
N VAL A 133 -1.58 -3.35 -0.92
CA VAL A 133 -0.96 -3.04 0.37
C VAL A 133 0.55 -3.24 0.27
N ALA A 134 1.35 -2.25 0.64
CA ALA A 134 2.80 -2.43 0.79
C ALA A 134 3.09 -3.16 2.12
N ALA A 135 3.57 -4.39 2.05
CA ALA A 135 3.74 -5.25 3.23
C ALA A 135 4.85 -4.73 4.18
N GLY A 136 5.92 -4.17 3.63
CA GLY A 136 6.96 -3.50 4.43
C GLY A 136 6.41 -2.31 5.21
N ALA A 137 5.61 -1.44 4.56
CA ALA A 137 4.97 -0.29 5.21
C ALA A 137 3.97 -0.71 6.29
N LEU A 138 3.23 -1.80 6.05
CA LEU A 138 2.34 -2.44 7.02
C LEU A 138 3.08 -2.86 8.29
N LEU A 139 4.15 -3.65 8.17
CA LEU A 139 4.92 -4.08 9.33
C LEU A 139 5.61 -2.91 10.04
N TYR A 140 6.13 -1.95 9.27
CA TYR A 140 6.79 -0.78 9.85
C TYR A 140 5.82 0.03 10.71
N ALA A 141 4.66 0.40 10.16
CA ALA A 141 3.67 1.15 10.91
C ALA A 141 3.05 0.34 12.06
N MET A 142 3.08 -0.99 11.99
CA MET A 142 2.66 -1.85 13.10
C MET A 142 3.65 -1.83 14.27
N VAL A 143 4.95 -1.85 13.99
CA VAL A 143 6.00 -1.85 15.01
C VAL A 143 6.20 -0.48 15.64
N TRP A 144 6.32 0.55 14.80
CA TRP A 144 6.68 1.90 15.24
C TRP A 144 5.48 2.84 15.33
N GLY A 145 4.31 2.43 14.81
CA GLY A 145 3.06 3.14 14.99
C GLY A 145 3.06 4.55 14.40
N TRP A 146 2.14 5.33 14.97
CA TRP A 146 2.03 6.78 14.86
C TRP A 146 2.75 7.50 16.02
N ASN A 147 3.50 6.78 16.87
CA ASN A 147 3.79 7.20 18.25
C ASN A 147 4.25 8.66 18.38
N GLU A 148 3.46 9.42 19.17
CA GLU A 148 3.79 10.76 19.67
C GLU A 148 5.07 10.76 20.53
N GLU A 149 5.57 9.58 20.90
CA GLU A 149 6.84 9.31 21.59
C GLU A 149 7.96 8.86 20.63
N LEU A 150 8.03 9.40 19.42
CA LEU A 150 9.29 9.42 18.68
C LEU A 150 10.28 10.28 19.48
N ASP A 151 10.84 9.73 20.56
CA ASP A 151 11.92 10.36 21.28
C ASP A 151 13.14 10.27 20.38
N CYS A 152 13.52 11.40 19.79
CA CYS A 152 14.54 11.40 18.75
C CYS A 152 15.93 10.95 19.25
N GLU A 153 16.06 10.67 20.55
CA GLU A 153 17.27 10.16 21.20
C GLU A 153 17.63 8.73 20.79
N HIS A 154 16.67 7.90 20.37
CA HIS A 154 16.94 6.53 19.91
C HIS A 154 17.30 6.40 18.42
N VAL A 155 17.31 7.50 17.66
CA VAL A 155 17.75 7.49 16.24
C VAL A 155 19.28 7.62 16.14
N GLN A 156 19.96 7.99 17.23
CA GLN A 156 21.40 7.84 17.37
C GLN A 156 21.69 6.54 18.11
N SER A 157 22.47 5.64 17.49
CA SER A 157 22.99 4.36 18.03
C SER A 157 22.08 3.10 17.96
N GLU A 158 22.06 2.45 16.79
CA GLU A 158 22.15 0.97 16.77
C GLU A 158 23.49 0.60 16.10
N ASN A 159 24.59 0.83 16.82
CA ASN A 159 25.91 0.25 16.52
C ASN A 159 26.85 0.39 17.74
N THR A 160 26.44 -0.15 18.87
CA THR A 160 27.29 -0.47 20.02
C THR A 160 26.59 -1.68 20.67
N ASP A 161 27.18 -2.86 20.83
CA ASP A 161 28.44 -3.14 21.49
C ASP A 161 28.74 -4.66 21.38
N MET A 162 30.01 -5.04 21.17
CA MET A 162 30.61 -6.22 21.79
C MET A 162 32.12 -6.20 21.56
N GLY A 163 32.86 -5.87 22.62
CA GLY A 163 34.19 -6.43 22.87
C GLY A 163 35.36 -5.51 22.59
N SER A 164 35.84 -4.86 23.65
CA SER A 164 37.15 -4.21 23.73
C SER A 164 38.30 -5.21 23.55
N GLU A 165 39.28 -4.89 22.70
CA GLU A 165 40.70 -5.08 23.00
C GLU A 165 41.58 -4.20 22.10
N SER A 166 42.62 -3.64 22.71
CA SER A 166 43.46 -2.56 22.22
C SER A 166 44.57 -3.00 21.25
N LYS A 167 44.86 -2.18 20.23
CA LYS A 167 46.22 -1.73 19.87
C LYS A 167 46.23 -0.75 18.68
N GLU A 168 47.19 0.17 18.77
CA GLU A 168 47.49 1.30 17.89
C GLU A 168 47.70 0.93 16.41
N SER A 169 47.22 1.77 15.49
CA SER A 169 48.04 2.54 14.53
C SER A 169 47.13 3.29 13.55
N GLY A 170 47.59 4.44 13.07
CA GLY A 170 46.78 5.48 12.43
C GLY A 170 45.99 5.08 11.18
N GLN A 171 44.72 5.47 11.18
CA GLN A 171 43.95 5.86 10.00
C GLN A 171 42.74 6.64 10.50
N THR A 172 42.69 7.94 10.21
CA THR A 172 41.52 8.78 10.47
C THR A 172 40.37 8.31 9.57
N THR A 173 39.51 7.45 10.11
CA THR A 173 38.24 7.08 9.48
C THR A 173 37.17 8.08 9.89
N ASP A 174 36.45 8.62 8.90
CA ASP A 174 35.19 9.37 9.02
C ASP A 174 34.17 8.62 9.89
N LYS A 175 34.27 8.78 11.20
CA LYS A 175 33.26 8.38 12.16
C LYS A 175 33.02 9.60 13.03
N ASP A 176 31.80 10.12 12.91
CA ASP A 176 31.23 11.21 13.71
C ASP A 176 31.51 12.65 13.22
N GLU A 177 31.19 12.94 11.96
CA GLU A 177 31.02 14.34 11.52
C GLU A 177 29.57 14.83 11.81
N PRO A 178 29.38 15.90 12.61
CA PRO A 178 28.08 16.54 12.78
C PRO A 178 27.63 17.19 11.45
N CYS A 179 26.31 17.41 11.25
CA CYS A 179 25.78 18.03 10.03
C CYS A 179 26.41 19.42 9.69
N THR A 180 27.25 20.00 10.55
CA THR A 180 27.90 21.30 10.44
C THR A 180 29.01 21.40 9.38
N GLN A 181 29.47 20.30 8.76
CA GLN A 181 30.55 20.34 7.77
C GLN A 181 30.13 20.25 6.29
N ARG A 182 28.83 20.13 5.97
CA ARG A 182 28.37 20.17 4.57
C ARG A 182 27.83 21.54 4.20
N THR A 183 28.57 22.21 3.31
CA THR A 183 28.29 23.54 2.80
C THR A 183 26.93 23.64 2.11
N ALA A 184 26.31 24.80 2.37
CA ALA A 184 25.17 25.47 1.72
C ALA A 184 24.31 24.70 0.69
N TYR A 185 22.99 24.86 0.84
CA TYR A 185 21.95 24.59 -0.14
C TYR A 185 22.29 25.29 -1.47
N ASN A 186 22.99 24.57 -2.35
CA ASN A 186 23.17 24.94 -3.74
C ASN A 186 22.18 24.11 -4.57
N ASP A 187 21.57 24.82 -5.50
CA ASP A 187 20.46 24.52 -6.41
C ASP A 187 20.69 23.32 -7.38
N GLN A 188 21.31 22.25 -6.89
CA GLN A 188 21.49 21.01 -7.61
C GLN A 188 20.51 19.98 -7.06
N ARG A 189 19.39 19.86 -7.77
CA ARG A 189 18.51 18.68 -7.89
C ARG A 189 18.66 17.71 -6.72
N PHE A 190 17.65 17.71 -5.85
CA PHE A 190 17.22 16.45 -5.23
C PHE A 190 16.89 15.49 -6.38
N ASN A 191 17.92 14.83 -6.89
CA ASN A 191 17.76 13.72 -7.78
C ASN A 191 17.18 12.66 -6.86
N SER A 192 15.87 12.47 -6.91
CA SER A 192 15.13 11.40 -6.22
C SER A 192 15.64 9.98 -6.52
N ASP A 193 16.76 9.87 -7.23
CA ASP A 193 17.59 8.68 -7.43
C ASP A 193 18.54 8.42 -6.25
N SER A 194 18.69 9.34 -5.28
CA SER A 194 19.26 9.03 -3.97
C SER A 194 18.22 8.29 -3.12
N VAL A 195 17.79 7.13 -3.62
CA VAL A 195 17.19 6.07 -2.82
C VAL A 195 18.19 5.80 -1.69
N SER A 196 17.70 5.79 -0.45
CA SER A 196 18.44 5.31 0.71
C SER A 196 19.23 4.06 0.30
N LYS A 197 20.56 4.09 0.44
CA LYS A 197 21.39 2.91 0.16
C LYS A 197 20.99 1.71 1.03
N ASP A 198 20.20 1.94 2.09
CA ASP A 198 19.83 0.95 3.09
C ASP A 198 18.31 0.85 3.37
N GLY A 199 17.44 1.43 2.53
CA GLY A 199 15.99 1.15 2.53
C GLY A 199 15.26 1.23 3.89
N GLN A 200 15.75 2.04 4.85
CA GLN A 200 15.06 2.18 6.14
C GLN A 200 13.68 2.81 5.92
N PRO A 201 12.58 2.10 6.25
CA PRO A 201 11.27 2.67 6.06
C PRO A 201 11.06 3.79 7.08
N ILE A 202 10.32 4.81 6.68
CA ILE A 202 10.06 5.99 7.48
C ILE A 202 8.58 5.92 7.92
N SER A 203 8.25 6.42 9.13
CA SER A 203 6.86 6.39 9.64
C SER A 203 5.90 7.10 8.67
N LEU A 204 4.60 6.75 8.71
CA LEU A 204 3.58 7.44 7.91
C LEU A 204 3.65 8.96 8.08
N ALA A 205 3.80 9.43 9.33
CA ALA A 205 3.88 10.84 9.66
C ALA A 205 5.08 11.52 8.99
N THR A 206 6.25 10.93 9.10
CA THR A 206 7.46 11.48 8.48
C THR A 206 7.40 11.38 6.96
N SER A 207 6.92 10.28 6.37
CA SER A 207 6.75 10.14 4.92
C SER A 207 5.78 11.17 4.35
N LEU A 208 4.67 11.44 5.05
CA LEU A 208 3.74 12.53 4.70
C LEU A 208 4.45 13.89 4.74
N GLY A 209 5.22 14.16 5.78
CA GLY A 209 5.96 15.42 5.89
C GLY A 209 7.02 15.62 4.80
N LEU A 210 7.86 14.62 4.58
CA LEU A 210 8.93 14.67 3.58
C LEU A 210 8.38 14.83 2.16
N ALA A 211 7.22 14.23 1.87
CA ALA A 211 6.57 14.35 0.58
C ALA A 211 6.20 15.79 0.23
N PHE A 212 5.98 16.67 1.21
CA PHE A 212 5.62 18.08 0.99
C PHE A 212 6.79 19.07 1.21
N LEU A 213 7.96 18.57 1.63
CA LEU A 213 9.20 19.36 1.79
C LEU A 213 10.09 19.38 0.54
N ALA A 214 9.77 18.58 -0.49
CA ALA A 214 10.64 18.46 -1.64
C ALA A 214 10.86 19.83 -2.35
N PRO A 215 12.09 20.13 -2.81
CA PRO A 215 12.38 21.40 -3.47
C PRO A 215 11.45 21.67 -4.66
N GLY A 216 10.89 22.88 -4.72
CA GLY A 216 9.97 23.30 -5.79
C GLY A 216 8.49 23.03 -5.53
N MET A 217 8.13 22.44 -4.37
CA MET A 217 6.72 22.34 -3.97
C MET A 217 6.19 23.70 -3.50
N THR A 218 5.24 24.26 -4.26
CA THR A 218 4.42 25.40 -3.83
C THR A 218 3.36 24.94 -2.83
N GLN A 219 2.82 25.83 -1.98
CA GLN A 219 1.69 25.51 -1.08
C GLN A 219 0.42 24.97 -1.77
N ASN A 220 0.35 24.97 -3.11
CA ASN A 220 -0.73 24.42 -3.92
C ASN A 220 -0.48 22.96 -4.39
N THR A 221 0.57 22.28 -3.93
CA THR A 221 0.73 20.84 -4.23
C THR A 221 -0.33 20.03 -3.50
N SER A 222 -0.96 19.12 -4.24
CA SER A 222 -1.96 18.21 -3.70
C SER A 222 -1.38 16.81 -3.57
N LEU A 223 -1.82 16.07 -2.55
CA LEU A 223 -1.48 14.65 -2.43
C LEU A 223 -2.03 13.89 -3.64
N SER A 224 -1.15 13.53 -4.57
CA SER A 224 -1.48 12.64 -5.68
C SER A 224 -1.35 11.20 -5.19
N VAL A 225 -2.48 10.57 -4.88
CA VAL A 225 -2.54 9.15 -4.54
C VAL A 225 -2.41 8.35 -5.83
N ILE A 226 -1.20 7.84 -6.08
CA ILE A 226 -0.88 7.11 -7.30
C ILE A 226 -1.04 5.63 -7.04
N ASP A 227 -1.79 4.99 -7.93
CA ASP A 227 -2.08 3.56 -7.90
C ASP A 227 -1.52 2.88 -9.15
N GLY A 228 -1.72 1.58 -9.25
CA GLY A 228 -1.19 0.76 -10.32
C GLY A 228 -2.05 -0.45 -10.65
N CYS A 229 -1.48 -1.29 -11.51
CA CYS A 229 -2.08 -2.52 -11.97
C CYS A 229 -1.18 -3.71 -11.72
N TRP A 230 -1.82 -4.83 -11.43
CA TRP A 230 -1.18 -6.13 -11.48
C TRP A 230 -1.07 -6.62 -12.92
N ASP A 231 0.00 -7.35 -13.18
CA ASP A 231 0.15 -8.19 -14.37
C ASP A 231 -0.94 -9.27 -14.45
N SER A 232 -1.36 -9.80 -13.30
CA SER A 232 -2.45 -10.75 -13.18
C SER A 232 -3.18 -10.60 -11.85
N ILE A 233 -4.51 -10.64 -11.87
CA ILE A 233 -5.34 -10.58 -10.65
C ILE A 233 -5.47 -11.96 -10.00
N SER A 234 -5.42 -13.05 -10.78
CA SER A 234 -5.52 -14.41 -10.24
C SER A 234 -4.19 -14.93 -9.66
N ALA A 235 -3.06 -14.42 -10.16
CA ALA A 235 -1.72 -14.79 -9.73
C ALA A 235 -0.79 -13.56 -9.85
N PRO A 236 -0.97 -12.53 -9.00
CA PRO A 236 -0.22 -11.28 -9.06
C PRO A 236 1.27 -11.54 -8.84
N LYS A 237 2.12 -10.91 -9.64
CA LYS A 237 3.59 -10.99 -9.48
C LYS A 237 4.24 -9.62 -9.56
N THR A 238 3.75 -8.77 -10.43
CA THR A 238 4.33 -7.44 -10.68
C THR A 238 3.26 -6.37 -10.58
N PHE A 239 3.53 -5.35 -9.76
CA PHE A 239 2.68 -4.18 -9.65
C PHE A 239 3.30 -2.99 -10.40
N GLN A 240 2.62 -2.54 -11.45
CA GLN A 240 3.03 -1.46 -12.34
C GLN A 240 2.23 -0.21 -12.04
N LEU A 241 2.89 0.92 -11.80
CA LEU A 241 2.22 2.19 -11.54
C LEU A 241 1.72 2.81 -12.85
N HIS A 242 0.55 3.45 -12.79
CA HIS A 242 -0.09 4.07 -13.95
C HIS A 242 0.66 5.28 -14.49
N ASP A 243 1.24 6.07 -13.57
CA ASP A 243 1.92 7.32 -13.84
C ASP A 243 3.19 7.42 -13.00
N ALA A 244 4.07 8.36 -13.35
CA ALA A 244 5.24 8.65 -12.56
C ALA A 244 4.84 9.19 -11.18
N PRO A 245 5.36 8.61 -10.08
CA PRO A 245 4.99 9.05 -8.75
C PRO A 245 5.49 10.46 -8.47
N PHE A 246 4.56 11.39 -8.23
CA PHE A 246 4.89 12.76 -7.83
C PHE A 246 5.57 12.78 -6.45
N HIS A 247 5.05 11.97 -5.52
CA HIS A 247 5.69 11.64 -4.26
C HIS A 247 6.13 10.18 -4.32
N ARG A 248 7.44 9.94 -4.58
CA ARG A 248 7.98 8.58 -4.75
C ARG A 248 7.75 7.64 -3.56
N GLU A 249 7.41 8.16 -2.38
CA GLU A 249 7.19 7.33 -1.19
C GLU A 249 5.71 7.14 -0.83
N LEU A 250 4.77 7.85 -1.47
CA LEU A 250 3.35 7.90 -1.05
C LEU A 250 2.37 7.31 -2.08
N THR A 251 2.66 6.11 -2.57
CA THR A 251 1.71 5.34 -3.39
C THR A 251 0.48 4.94 -2.58
N LEU A 252 -0.60 4.58 -3.26
CA LEU A 252 -1.80 4.06 -2.60
C LEU A 252 -1.50 2.78 -1.79
N ALA A 253 -0.63 1.91 -2.30
CA ALA A 253 -0.20 0.70 -1.59
C ALA A 253 0.56 1.03 -0.30
N PHE A 254 1.47 2.01 -0.33
CA PHE A 254 2.16 2.50 0.87
C PHE A 254 1.16 3.05 1.89
N LEU A 255 0.27 3.96 1.47
CA LEU A 255 -0.72 4.57 2.36
C LEU A 255 -1.65 3.52 2.97
N ASN A 256 -2.11 2.54 2.19
CA ASN A 256 -2.92 1.43 2.67
C ASN A 256 -2.17 0.61 3.72
N GLY A 257 -0.92 0.21 3.44
CA GLY A 257 -0.08 -0.54 4.38
C GLY A 257 0.19 0.22 5.66
N ALA A 258 0.65 1.47 5.56
CA ALA A 258 0.99 2.27 6.72
C ALA A 258 -0.23 2.56 7.62
N VAL A 259 -1.41 2.77 7.02
CA VAL A 259 -2.67 2.99 7.76
C VAL A 259 -3.13 1.71 8.45
N ASP A 260 -3.12 0.57 7.75
CA ASP A 260 -3.46 -0.74 8.32
C ASP A 260 -2.49 -1.11 9.45
N GLY A 261 -1.19 -0.88 9.25
CA GLY A 261 -0.16 -1.11 10.25
C GLY A 261 -0.39 -0.27 11.50
N THR A 262 -0.75 1.00 11.34
CA THR A 262 -1.08 1.85 12.50
C THR A 262 -2.29 1.32 13.28
N ILE A 263 -3.36 0.90 12.58
CA ILE A 263 -4.55 0.32 13.22
C ILE A 263 -4.18 -0.96 13.97
N LEU A 264 -3.44 -1.85 13.32
CA LEU A 264 -3.05 -3.14 13.89
C LEU A 264 -2.04 -2.98 15.03
N GLY A 265 -1.08 -2.06 14.92
CA GLY A 265 -0.10 -1.80 15.97
C GLY A 265 -0.74 -1.38 17.30
N GLU A 266 -1.83 -0.61 17.26
CA GLU A 266 -2.62 -0.28 18.46
C GLU A 266 -3.35 -1.50 19.04
N LYS A 267 -3.83 -2.40 18.19
CA LYS A 267 -4.47 -3.64 18.64
C LYS A 267 -3.46 -4.61 19.27
N LEU A 268 -2.28 -4.76 18.67
CA LEU A 268 -1.22 -5.65 19.14
C LEU A 268 -0.73 -5.34 20.55
N ARG A 269 -0.85 -4.09 21.00
CA ARG A 269 -0.52 -3.72 22.39
C ARG A 269 -1.44 -4.36 23.42
N ASN A 270 -2.63 -4.78 23.01
CA ASN A 270 -3.70 -5.27 23.88
C ASN A 270 -4.15 -6.71 23.57
N GLU A 271 -3.60 -7.34 22.53
CA GLU A 271 -3.98 -8.68 22.08
C GLU A 271 -2.85 -9.69 22.31
N SER A 272 -3.22 -10.91 22.72
CA SER A 272 -2.32 -12.04 22.91
C SER A 272 -2.39 -13.07 21.77
N LYS A 273 -2.96 -12.71 20.62
CA LYS A 273 -3.06 -13.57 19.44
C LYS A 273 -1.77 -13.51 18.61
N ASP A 274 -1.53 -14.57 17.86
CA ASP A 274 -0.47 -14.62 16.84
C ASP A 274 -0.73 -13.58 15.74
N LEU A 275 0.35 -13.04 15.17
CA LEU A 275 0.28 -12.01 14.14
C LEU A 275 -0.43 -12.53 12.89
N SER A 276 -0.18 -13.78 12.50
CA SER A 276 -0.84 -14.40 11.34
C SER A 276 -2.36 -14.47 11.51
N VAL A 277 -2.84 -14.82 12.70
CA VAL A 277 -4.28 -14.85 13.04
C VAL A 277 -4.86 -13.45 12.96
N ILE A 278 -4.18 -12.46 13.52
CA ILE A 278 -4.64 -11.06 13.49
C ILE A 278 -4.73 -10.54 12.05
N LEU A 279 -3.73 -10.83 11.21
CA LEU A 279 -3.73 -10.44 9.80
C LEU A 279 -4.84 -11.17 9.02
N HIS A 280 -5.06 -12.45 9.29
CA HIS A 280 -6.13 -13.23 8.69
C HIS A 280 -7.51 -12.64 9.04
N ASP A 281 -7.80 -12.43 10.33
CA ASP A 281 -9.06 -11.80 10.79
C ASP A 281 -9.25 -10.41 10.15
N TYR A 282 -8.15 -9.66 9.98
CA TYR A 282 -8.19 -8.30 9.43
C TYR A 282 -8.48 -8.24 7.93
N TYR A 283 -7.81 -9.07 7.13
CA TYR A 283 -7.87 -9.00 5.65
C TYR A 283 -8.79 -10.04 5.01
N MET A 284 -9.01 -11.18 5.65
CA MET A 284 -9.71 -12.32 5.04
C MET A 284 -11.19 -12.40 5.48
N GLU A 285 -11.52 -11.98 6.71
CA GLU A 285 -12.88 -12.15 7.25
C GLU A 285 -13.80 -10.94 7.04
N LYS A 286 -13.24 -9.73 6.90
CA LYS A 286 -14.03 -8.50 6.75
C LYS A 286 -14.25 -8.16 5.27
N PRO A 287 -15.50 -8.16 4.77
CA PRO A 287 -15.78 -7.60 3.45
C PRO A 287 -15.54 -6.09 3.46
N ALA A 288 -15.09 -5.52 2.34
CA ALA A 288 -14.87 -4.07 2.17
C ALA A 288 -13.77 -3.49 3.09
N ARG A 289 -12.54 -4.03 3.03
CA ARG A 289 -11.45 -3.60 3.92
C ARG A 289 -11.07 -2.14 3.73
N SER A 290 -11.08 -1.63 2.50
CA SER A 290 -10.66 -0.24 2.23
C SER A 290 -11.61 0.83 2.81
N PRO A 291 -12.96 0.74 2.68
CA PRO A 291 -13.85 1.61 3.43
C PRO A 291 -13.64 1.53 4.94
N ALA A 292 -13.61 0.31 5.49
CA ALA A 292 -13.45 0.09 6.91
C ALA A 292 -12.11 0.62 7.45
N ARG A 293 -11.01 0.49 6.67
CA ARG A 293 -9.66 0.98 7.02
C ARG A 293 -9.68 2.47 7.33
N ARG A 294 -10.30 3.27 6.47
CA ARG A 294 -10.34 4.73 6.61
C ARG A 294 -11.09 5.14 7.87
N GLN A 295 -12.24 4.51 8.13
CA GLN A 295 -13.03 4.76 9.32
C GLN A 295 -12.31 4.29 10.60
N GLU A 296 -11.75 3.08 10.60
CA GLU A 296 -11.00 2.54 11.74
C GLU A 296 -9.79 3.44 12.04
N PHE A 297 -9.05 3.90 11.03
CA PHE A 297 -7.93 4.82 11.22
C PHE A 297 -8.38 6.15 11.84
N GLN A 298 -9.45 6.75 11.31
CA GLN A 298 -10.01 7.99 11.86
C GLN A 298 -10.39 7.84 13.35
N ASN A 299 -10.94 6.69 13.73
CA ASN A 299 -11.25 6.38 15.12
C ASN A 299 -9.96 6.18 15.95
N THR A 300 -8.96 5.48 15.39
CA THR A 300 -7.65 5.24 16.04
C THR A 300 -6.89 6.55 16.32
N ILE A 301 -7.01 7.54 15.45
CA ILE A 301 -6.36 8.86 15.61
C ILE A 301 -7.27 9.90 16.28
N GLN A 302 -8.49 9.54 16.70
CA GLN A 302 -9.41 10.50 17.28
C GLN A 302 -8.82 11.12 18.55
N GLY A 303 -8.71 12.46 18.58
CA GLY A 303 -8.07 13.21 19.66
C GLY A 303 -6.55 13.33 19.55
N LYS A 304 -5.90 12.61 18.63
CA LYS A 304 -4.48 12.80 18.26
C LYS A 304 -4.40 13.81 17.12
N THR A 305 -3.36 14.64 17.11
CA THR A 305 -3.16 15.64 16.04
C THR A 305 -2.16 15.12 15.00
N LEU A 306 -2.70 14.75 13.84
CA LEU A 306 -1.94 14.32 12.66
C LEU A 306 -0.81 15.31 12.32
N GLU A 307 -1.10 16.61 12.39
CA GLU A 307 -0.14 17.69 12.20
C GLU A 307 1.05 17.64 13.17
N VAL A 308 0.80 17.45 14.47
CA VAL A 308 1.87 17.41 15.48
C VAL A 308 2.80 16.23 15.26
N ALA A 309 2.26 15.05 14.92
CA ALA A 309 3.13 13.90 14.70
C ALA A 309 3.89 13.99 13.37
N ILE A 310 3.32 14.61 12.32
CA ILE A 310 4.07 14.91 11.10
C ILE A 310 5.22 15.87 11.41
N HIS A 311 4.94 16.96 12.13
CA HIS A 311 5.95 17.93 12.54
C HIS A 311 7.09 17.28 13.33
N LYS A 312 6.75 16.52 14.39
CA LYS A 312 7.72 15.78 15.21
C LYS A 312 8.48 14.72 14.40
N GLY A 313 7.79 14.01 13.50
CA GLY A 313 8.38 13.01 12.62
C GLY A 313 9.44 13.59 11.69
N ILE A 314 9.20 14.75 11.11
CA ILE A 314 10.19 15.47 10.29
C ILE A 314 11.35 15.95 11.17
N GLN A 315 11.07 16.53 12.35
CA GLN A 315 12.11 16.99 13.26
C GLN A 315 13.07 15.87 13.68
N CYS A 316 12.56 14.66 13.97
CA CYS A 316 13.43 13.52 14.25
C CYS A 316 14.20 13.08 13.00
N TYR A 317 13.57 13.08 11.82
CA TYR A 317 14.27 12.77 10.57
C TYR A 317 15.43 13.74 10.32
N MET A 318 15.27 15.04 10.57
CA MET A 318 16.33 16.05 10.43
C MET A 318 17.57 15.79 11.31
N LYS A 319 17.42 15.04 12.42
CA LYS A 319 18.53 14.65 13.31
C LYS A 319 19.28 13.40 12.82
N SER A 320 18.71 12.67 11.86
CA SER A 320 19.37 11.52 11.23
C SER A 320 20.41 11.97 10.19
N LYS A 321 21.29 11.05 9.77
CA LYS A 321 22.31 11.33 8.75
C LYS A 321 21.66 11.67 7.40
N GLU A 322 20.54 11.04 7.11
CA GLU A 322 19.74 11.17 5.89
C GLU A 322 19.01 12.52 5.84
N GLY A 323 18.63 13.05 7.01
CA GLY A 323 17.95 14.33 7.15
C GLY A 323 18.86 15.55 7.24
N CYS A 324 20.20 15.39 7.27
CA CYS A 324 21.13 16.53 7.34
C CYS A 324 20.91 17.53 6.19
N ALA A 325 20.40 17.12 5.02
CA ALA A 325 20.11 18.05 3.92
C ALA A 325 19.00 19.08 4.23
N LEU A 326 18.17 18.80 5.25
CA LEU A 326 17.03 19.63 5.66
C LEU A 326 17.37 20.55 6.85
N HIS A 327 18.61 20.57 7.34
CA HIS A 327 19.01 21.29 8.57
C HIS A 327 18.70 22.80 8.58
N ASN A 328 18.59 23.43 7.41
CA ASN A 328 18.28 24.87 7.27
C ASN A 328 16.78 25.17 7.16
N VAL A 329 15.91 24.17 7.19
CA VAL A 329 14.45 24.37 7.16
C VAL A 329 14.00 24.94 8.51
N THR A 330 13.28 26.07 8.48
CA THR A 330 12.79 26.72 9.70
C THR A 330 11.61 25.97 10.32
N ASP A 331 11.46 26.05 11.64
CA ASP A 331 10.35 25.40 12.35
C ASP A 331 8.98 25.90 11.87
N ASP A 332 8.85 27.19 11.52
CA ASP A 332 7.61 27.75 10.94
C ASP A 332 7.27 27.11 9.59
N HIS A 333 8.27 26.81 8.76
CA HIS A 333 8.06 26.08 7.52
C HIS A 333 7.63 24.64 7.78
N LEU A 334 8.23 23.96 8.76
CA LEU A 334 7.84 22.62 9.17
C LEU A 334 6.38 22.54 9.63
N LYS A 335 5.93 23.51 10.45
CA LYS A 335 4.53 23.61 10.87
C LYS A 335 3.58 23.78 9.67
N ALA A 336 3.91 24.68 8.74
CA ALA A 336 3.10 24.89 7.55
C ALA A 336 3.00 23.64 6.66
N VAL A 337 4.11 22.92 6.49
CA VAL A 337 4.16 21.63 5.78
C VAL A 337 3.32 20.59 6.50
N ALA A 338 3.44 20.48 7.82
CA ALA A 338 2.71 19.51 8.62
C ALA A 338 1.20 19.72 8.53
N GLY A 339 0.74 20.97 8.65
CA GLY A 339 -0.68 21.32 8.50
C GLY A 339 -1.20 21.02 7.08
N THR A 340 -0.42 21.36 6.04
CA THR A 340 -0.77 21.07 4.65
C THR A 340 -0.85 19.57 4.38
N SER A 341 0.15 18.81 4.83
CA SER A 341 0.24 17.36 4.65
C SER A 341 -0.90 16.63 5.37
N ALA A 342 -1.20 17.04 6.60
CA ALA A 342 -2.31 16.50 7.39
C ALA A 342 -3.65 16.72 6.70
N ARG A 343 -3.89 17.94 6.21
CA ARG A 343 -5.11 18.32 5.48
C ARG A 343 -5.24 17.52 4.19
N GLU A 344 -4.21 17.49 3.36
CA GLU A 344 -4.23 16.77 2.07
C GLU A 344 -4.43 15.26 2.27
N PHE A 345 -3.75 14.64 3.25
CA PHE A 345 -3.97 13.23 3.56
C PHE A 345 -5.41 12.94 4.01
N LYS A 346 -5.95 13.78 4.90
CA LYS A 346 -7.34 13.64 5.34
C LYS A 346 -8.30 13.78 4.16
N GLU A 347 -8.14 14.83 3.37
CA GLU A 347 -9.07 15.19 2.31
C GLU A 347 -8.99 14.23 1.11
N ARG A 348 -7.79 13.84 0.69
CA ARG A 348 -7.55 13.04 -0.52
C ARG A 348 -7.54 11.54 -0.28
N TYR A 349 -7.18 11.07 0.91
CA TYR A 349 -7.10 9.65 1.19
C TYR A 349 -8.21 9.16 2.15
N LEU A 350 -8.40 9.82 3.30
CA LEU A 350 -9.38 9.35 4.31
C LEU A 350 -10.82 9.63 3.89
N GLU A 351 -11.11 10.81 3.35
CA GLU A 351 -12.47 11.22 3.03
C GLU A 351 -12.92 10.78 1.63
N CYS A 352 -12.01 10.69 0.66
CA CYS A 352 -12.31 10.17 -0.67
C CYS A 352 -12.56 8.64 -0.65
N PRO A 353 -13.54 8.14 -1.41
CA PRO A 353 -13.82 6.72 -1.47
C PRO A 353 -12.72 5.96 -2.20
N ALA A 354 -12.52 4.69 -1.83
CA ALA A 354 -11.69 3.79 -2.61
C ALA A 354 -12.41 3.48 -3.94
N ILE A 355 -11.72 3.73 -5.05
CA ILE A 355 -12.20 3.43 -6.39
C ILE A 355 -11.33 2.30 -6.92
N ILE A 356 -11.94 1.16 -7.24
CA ILE A 356 -11.29 0.03 -7.91
C ILE A 356 -11.03 0.46 -9.36
N PRO A 357 -9.75 0.60 -9.77
CA PRO A 357 -9.43 1.05 -11.11
C PRO A 357 -9.69 -0.06 -12.13
N ARG A 358 -9.78 0.35 -13.40
CA ARG A 358 -10.13 -0.52 -14.54
C ARG A 358 -9.38 -1.85 -14.57
N CYS A 359 -8.06 -1.82 -14.38
CA CYS A 359 -7.25 -3.03 -14.47
C CYS A 359 -7.49 -4.02 -13.33
N ILE A 360 -7.86 -3.55 -12.14
CA ILE A 360 -8.09 -4.40 -10.97
C ILE A 360 -9.36 -5.24 -11.14
N TRP A 361 -10.43 -4.66 -11.71
CA TRP A 361 -11.62 -5.45 -12.05
C TRP A 361 -11.52 -6.18 -13.40
N GLY A 362 -10.36 -6.12 -14.07
CA GLY A 362 -10.10 -6.84 -15.32
C GLY A 362 -10.84 -6.27 -16.52
N ALA A 363 -10.92 -4.94 -16.62
CA ALA A 363 -11.51 -4.25 -17.76
C ALA A 363 -10.78 -4.59 -19.07
N LYS A 364 -11.55 -4.77 -20.14
CA LYS A 364 -11.00 -4.67 -21.49
C LYS A 364 -10.59 -3.23 -21.81
N PRO A 365 -9.65 -3.02 -22.74
CA PRO A 365 -9.32 -1.70 -23.25
C PRO A 365 -10.55 -0.98 -23.84
N TYR A 366 -10.52 0.34 -23.79
CA TYR A 366 -11.43 1.20 -24.54
C TYR A 366 -11.26 0.93 -26.04
N LYS A 367 -12.34 0.88 -26.82
CA LYS A 367 -12.30 0.77 -28.29
C LYS A 367 -12.36 2.15 -28.92
N GLY A 368 -11.50 2.44 -29.89
CA GLY A 368 -11.45 3.76 -30.52
C GLY A 368 -10.75 4.81 -29.66
N THR A 369 -11.01 6.09 -29.93
CA THR A 369 -10.34 7.22 -29.27
C THR A 369 -11.27 7.87 -28.26
N PRO A 370 -10.95 7.86 -26.95
CA PRO A 370 -11.82 8.45 -25.95
C PRO A 370 -11.86 9.98 -26.09
N THR A 371 -13.03 10.56 -25.83
CA THR A 371 -13.21 12.03 -25.84
C THR A 371 -13.05 12.60 -24.44
N LEU A 372 -12.21 13.61 -24.29
CA LEU A 372 -11.94 14.28 -23.00
C LEU A 372 -13.13 15.15 -22.57
N LEU A 373 -13.47 15.09 -21.29
CA LEU A 373 -14.45 15.98 -20.66
C LEU A 373 -13.88 17.37 -20.41
N LYS A 374 -14.74 18.39 -20.46
CA LYS A 374 -14.40 19.77 -20.06
C LYS A 374 -14.85 20.00 -18.62
N THR A 375 -13.96 19.78 -17.67
CA THR A 375 -14.25 19.88 -16.23
C THR A 375 -14.12 21.33 -15.72
N PRO A 376 -14.80 21.71 -14.62
CA PRO A 376 -15.71 20.88 -13.82
C PRO A 376 -17.07 20.64 -14.52
N LEU A 377 -17.63 19.44 -14.34
CA LEU A 377 -19.00 19.13 -14.78
C LEU A 377 -20.03 19.54 -13.74
N SER A 378 -21.22 19.94 -14.19
CA SER A 378 -22.27 20.46 -13.30
C SER A 378 -23.37 19.46 -12.98
N GLN A 379 -23.34 18.25 -13.54
CA GLN A 379 -24.42 17.27 -13.33
C GLN A 379 -23.90 15.91 -12.86
N ILE A 380 -24.69 15.25 -12.02
CA ILE A 380 -24.51 13.86 -11.60
C ILE A 380 -25.79 13.11 -11.95
N TYR A 381 -25.67 12.05 -12.73
CA TYR A 381 -26.79 11.22 -13.13
C TYR A 381 -26.75 9.91 -12.38
N ILE A 382 -27.81 9.61 -11.63
CA ILE A 382 -27.93 8.35 -10.90
C ILE A 382 -28.67 7.33 -11.76
N HIS A 383 -28.05 6.15 -11.85
CA HIS A 383 -28.53 5.00 -12.57
C HIS A 383 -28.64 3.77 -11.66
N HIS A 384 -29.40 2.79 -12.12
CA HIS A 384 -29.20 1.40 -11.73
C HIS A 384 -28.80 0.59 -12.96
N THR A 385 -28.27 -0.62 -12.75
CA THR A 385 -27.93 -1.49 -13.86
C THR A 385 -29.16 -2.18 -14.44
N TYR A 386 -30.17 -2.50 -13.60
CA TYR A 386 -31.31 -3.39 -13.87
C TYR A 386 -30.90 -4.82 -14.23
N THR A 387 -29.91 -4.98 -15.11
CA THR A 387 -29.17 -6.21 -15.41
C THR A 387 -27.67 -5.88 -15.39
N PRO A 388 -26.87 -6.49 -14.50
CA PRO A 388 -27.23 -7.48 -13.47
C PRO A 388 -28.26 -6.96 -12.47
N SER A 389 -29.23 -7.80 -12.10
CA SER A 389 -30.39 -7.41 -11.29
C SER A 389 -30.20 -7.60 -9.79
N LYS A 390 -29.32 -8.53 -9.41
CA LYS A 390 -28.96 -8.80 -8.01
C LYS A 390 -27.78 -7.92 -7.62
N PRO A 391 -27.81 -7.24 -6.46
CA PRO A 391 -26.64 -6.55 -5.97
C PRO A 391 -25.50 -7.53 -5.66
N CYS A 392 -24.33 -7.29 -6.23
CA CYS A 392 -23.11 -8.05 -5.93
C CYS A 392 -22.55 -7.67 -4.54
N THR A 393 -22.07 -8.65 -3.78
CA THR A 393 -21.65 -8.44 -2.38
C THR A 393 -20.21 -8.85 -2.08
N SER A 394 -19.47 -9.28 -3.10
CA SER A 394 -18.03 -9.57 -3.03
C SER A 394 -17.31 -8.87 -4.18
N PHE A 395 -16.02 -8.61 -4.00
CA PHE A 395 -15.18 -8.04 -5.06
C PHE A 395 -15.22 -8.91 -6.33
N GLN A 396 -15.15 -10.24 -6.18
CA GLN A 396 -15.15 -11.19 -7.29
C GLN A 396 -16.47 -11.11 -8.10
N ASP A 397 -17.60 -11.04 -7.41
CA ASP A 397 -18.92 -10.92 -8.04
C ASP A 397 -19.10 -9.56 -8.71
N CYS A 398 -18.74 -8.47 -8.03
CA CYS A 398 -18.86 -7.12 -8.58
C CYS A 398 -17.93 -6.90 -9.78
N ALA A 399 -16.68 -7.40 -9.72
CA ALA A 399 -15.77 -7.36 -10.86
C ALA A 399 -16.29 -8.19 -12.04
N LYS A 400 -16.93 -9.35 -11.78
CA LYS A 400 -17.60 -10.16 -12.82
C LYS A 400 -18.76 -9.39 -13.46
N ASP A 401 -19.60 -8.75 -12.66
CA ASP A 401 -20.72 -7.94 -13.12
C ASP A 401 -20.24 -6.74 -13.96
N MET A 402 -19.17 -6.07 -13.53
CA MET A 402 -18.50 -5.01 -14.30
C MET A 402 -18.04 -5.50 -15.67
N ARG A 403 -17.35 -6.65 -15.74
CA ARG A 403 -16.92 -7.25 -17.01
C ARG A 403 -18.10 -7.66 -17.89
N SER A 404 -19.18 -8.18 -17.30
CA SER A 404 -20.41 -8.53 -18.03
C SER A 404 -21.07 -7.30 -18.65
N MET A 405 -21.19 -6.20 -17.90
CA MET A 405 -21.74 -4.94 -18.41
C MET A 405 -20.86 -4.33 -19.49
N GLN A 406 -19.54 -4.35 -19.31
CA GLN A 406 -18.61 -3.88 -20.33
C GLN A 406 -18.73 -4.71 -21.61
N ALA A 407 -18.79 -6.04 -21.50
CA ALA A 407 -18.96 -6.93 -22.63
C ALA A 407 -20.26 -6.62 -23.40
N PHE A 408 -21.40 -6.53 -22.70
CA PHE A 408 -22.68 -6.16 -23.28
C PHE A 408 -22.62 -4.79 -24.00
N HIS A 409 -22.07 -3.77 -23.34
CA HIS A 409 -21.92 -2.44 -23.94
C HIS A 409 -21.03 -2.46 -25.19
N GLN A 410 -19.90 -3.16 -25.15
CA GLN A 410 -18.94 -3.17 -26.26
C GLN A 410 -19.30 -4.11 -27.41
N GLN A 411 -19.94 -5.24 -27.13
CA GLN A 411 -20.19 -6.30 -28.10
C GLN A 411 -21.61 -6.20 -28.65
N ASP A 412 -22.60 -5.97 -27.79
CA ASP A 412 -24.01 -6.03 -28.18
C ASP A 412 -24.53 -4.63 -28.54
N ARG A 413 -24.07 -3.58 -27.85
CA ARG A 413 -24.44 -2.18 -28.17
C ARG A 413 -23.45 -1.46 -29.09
N GLY A 414 -22.28 -2.06 -29.34
CA GLY A 414 -21.23 -1.47 -30.17
C GLY A 414 -20.59 -0.19 -29.59
N TRP A 415 -20.66 0.01 -28.27
CA TRP A 415 -20.04 1.15 -27.61
C TRP A 415 -18.54 0.95 -27.44
N ASP A 416 -17.83 2.04 -27.24
CA ASP A 416 -16.38 2.01 -27.04
C ASP A 416 -15.96 1.33 -25.74
N ASP A 417 -16.82 1.41 -24.72
CA ASP A 417 -16.55 0.93 -23.36
C ASP A 417 -17.85 0.89 -22.54
N ILE A 418 -17.78 0.43 -21.30
CA ILE A 418 -18.87 0.54 -20.32
C ILE A 418 -19.44 1.98 -20.31
N GLY A 419 -20.77 2.11 -20.27
CA GLY A 419 -21.42 3.41 -20.48
C GLY A 419 -21.27 4.39 -19.30
N TYR A 420 -21.10 3.90 -18.09
CA TYR A 420 -21.07 4.71 -16.87
C TYR A 420 -19.68 5.28 -16.57
N SER A 421 -19.64 6.43 -15.88
CA SER A 421 -18.39 6.98 -15.35
C SER A 421 -17.90 6.17 -14.16
N PHE A 422 -18.79 5.88 -13.21
CA PHE A 422 -18.53 5.05 -12.04
C PHE A 422 -19.68 4.07 -11.80
N VAL A 423 -19.37 2.95 -11.17
CA VAL A 423 -20.35 1.93 -10.82
C VAL A 423 -20.19 1.54 -9.35
N ALA A 424 -21.28 1.49 -8.60
CA ALA A 424 -21.32 1.23 -7.18
C ALA A 424 -21.78 -0.22 -6.90
N GLY A 425 -20.90 -0.99 -6.25
CA GLY A 425 -21.17 -2.37 -5.84
C GLY A 425 -21.68 -2.44 -4.39
N SER A 426 -22.53 -3.43 -4.07
CA SER A 426 -22.99 -3.63 -2.68
C SER A 426 -21.95 -4.31 -1.78
N ASP A 427 -20.78 -4.64 -2.35
CA ASP A 427 -19.53 -4.93 -1.65
C ASP A 427 -18.88 -3.68 -1.02
N GLY A 428 -19.44 -2.49 -1.24
CA GLY A 428 -18.97 -1.23 -0.63
C GLY A 428 -17.91 -0.48 -1.45
N TYR A 429 -17.63 -0.92 -2.67
CA TYR A 429 -16.67 -0.30 -3.57
C TYR A 429 -17.31 0.50 -4.69
N LEU A 430 -16.60 1.53 -5.12
CA LEU A 430 -16.81 2.14 -6.43
C LEU A 430 -15.86 1.51 -7.42
N TYR A 431 -16.35 1.24 -8.62
CA TYR A 431 -15.60 0.71 -9.74
C TYR A 431 -15.49 1.79 -10.80
N GLU A 432 -14.27 2.02 -11.26
CA GLU A 432 -14.02 2.94 -12.36
C GLU A 432 -14.59 2.37 -13.66
N GLY A 433 -15.57 3.06 -14.24
CA GLY A 433 -16.02 2.82 -15.61
C GLY A 433 -15.15 3.63 -16.57
N ARG A 434 -15.73 4.67 -17.18
CA ARG A 434 -14.96 5.65 -17.97
C ARG A 434 -14.20 6.68 -17.10
N GLY A 435 -14.49 6.72 -15.81
CA GLY A 435 -13.78 7.55 -14.83
C GLY A 435 -14.05 9.04 -15.00
N TRP A 436 -13.13 9.84 -14.44
CA TRP A 436 -13.27 11.30 -14.36
C TRP A 436 -12.95 12.04 -15.67
N ARG A 437 -12.11 11.47 -16.53
CA ARG A 437 -11.53 12.19 -17.67
C ARG A 437 -12.33 12.06 -18.95
N TRP A 438 -13.10 10.98 -19.11
CA TRP A 438 -13.64 10.57 -20.40
C TRP A 438 -15.16 10.62 -20.46
N VAL A 439 -15.68 11.04 -21.61
CA VAL A 439 -17.12 11.16 -21.86
C VAL A 439 -17.82 9.80 -21.77
N GLY A 440 -18.93 9.77 -21.03
CA GLY A 440 -19.82 8.63 -20.84
C GLY A 440 -20.66 8.21 -22.05
N ALA A 441 -21.40 7.12 -21.91
CA ALA A 441 -22.49 6.70 -22.79
C ALA A 441 -23.75 6.29 -21.98
N HIS A 442 -23.97 6.92 -20.83
CA HIS A 442 -24.99 6.55 -19.85
C HIS A 442 -26.31 7.31 -20.01
N THR A 443 -26.27 8.58 -20.45
CA THR A 443 -27.45 9.46 -20.55
C THR A 443 -27.45 10.16 -21.92
N ARG A 444 -28.26 9.66 -22.86
CA ARG A 444 -28.31 10.17 -24.23
C ARG A 444 -28.58 11.69 -24.24
N GLY A 445 -27.74 12.44 -24.95
CA GLY A 445 -27.82 13.91 -25.05
C GLY A 445 -27.14 14.68 -23.90
N HIS A 446 -26.71 13.99 -22.84
CA HIS A 446 -26.23 14.61 -21.60
C HIS A 446 -24.86 14.10 -21.12
N ASN A 447 -24.25 13.14 -21.82
CA ASN A 447 -22.95 12.53 -21.44
C ASN A 447 -21.79 13.53 -21.27
N TYR A 448 -21.85 14.69 -21.92
CA TYR A 448 -20.81 15.74 -21.82
C TYR A 448 -21.01 16.70 -20.65
N LEU A 449 -22.16 16.63 -19.97
CA LEU A 449 -22.58 17.59 -18.95
C LEU A 449 -22.43 17.05 -17.53
N GLY A 450 -22.26 15.75 -17.37
CA GLY A 450 -22.23 15.11 -16.06
C GLY A 450 -21.70 13.70 -16.03
N TYR A 451 -21.42 13.22 -14.82
CA TYR A 451 -20.97 11.86 -14.58
C TYR A 451 -22.16 10.94 -14.32
N GLY A 452 -22.18 9.79 -14.98
CA GLY A 452 -23.15 8.73 -14.71
C GLY A 452 -22.63 7.77 -13.66
N VAL A 453 -23.33 7.68 -12.52
CA VAL A 453 -23.04 6.74 -11.43
C VAL A 453 -24.14 5.69 -11.37
N SER A 454 -23.79 4.42 -11.60
CA SER A 454 -24.75 3.32 -11.62
C SER A 454 -24.62 2.40 -10.42
N PHE A 455 -25.71 2.08 -9.74
CA PHE A 455 -25.71 1.05 -8.71
C PHE A 455 -25.99 -0.33 -9.34
N ILE A 456 -25.16 -1.34 -9.02
CA ILE A 456 -25.37 -2.72 -9.48
C ILE A 456 -26.58 -3.31 -8.77
N GLY A 457 -27.66 -3.52 -9.53
CA GLY A 457 -28.91 -4.12 -9.07
C GLY A 457 -30.14 -3.55 -9.77
N ASN A 458 -31.30 -4.10 -9.41
CA ASN A 458 -32.61 -3.57 -9.76
C ASN A 458 -33.26 -2.93 -8.53
N PHE A 459 -33.34 -1.60 -8.55
CA PHE A 459 -33.84 -0.80 -7.43
C PHE A 459 -35.23 -0.21 -7.66
N ILE A 460 -36.09 -0.92 -8.39
CA ILE A 460 -37.52 -0.57 -8.50
C ILE A 460 -38.21 -0.73 -7.14
N ASN A 461 -38.08 -1.92 -6.52
CA ASN A 461 -38.75 -2.29 -5.26
C ASN A 461 -37.77 -2.64 -4.13
N LEU A 462 -36.48 -2.33 -4.32
CA LEU A 462 -35.42 -2.55 -3.35
C LEU A 462 -34.53 -1.31 -3.34
N LEU A 463 -34.03 -0.90 -2.19
CA LEU A 463 -33.07 0.19 -2.08
C LEU A 463 -31.64 -0.38 -2.02
N PRO A 464 -30.61 0.29 -2.60
CA PRO A 464 -29.23 -0.07 -2.32
C PRO A 464 -28.94 0.01 -0.81
N LYS A 465 -27.91 -0.72 -0.35
CA LYS A 465 -27.50 -0.65 1.05
C LYS A 465 -27.04 0.76 1.42
N GLU A 466 -27.35 1.20 2.64
CA GLU A 466 -27.03 2.54 3.12
C GLU A 466 -25.54 2.91 2.97
N HIS A 467 -24.65 1.94 3.24
CA HIS A 467 -23.22 2.20 3.18
C HIS A 467 -22.71 2.57 1.78
N ILE A 468 -23.32 2.02 0.71
CA ILE A 468 -22.91 2.35 -0.65
C ILE A 468 -23.61 3.63 -1.15
N LEU A 469 -24.82 3.91 -0.66
CA LEU A 469 -25.50 5.19 -0.89
C LEU A 469 -24.65 6.34 -0.34
N SER A 470 -24.19 6.24 0.91
CA SER A 470 -23.35 7.29 1.52
C SER A 470 -21.99 7.44 0.85
N VAL A 471 -21.39 6.35 0.36
CA VAL A 471 -20.16 6.42 -0.46
C VAL A 471 -20.35 7.28 -1.72
N VAL A 472 -21.48 7.13 -2.42
CA VAL A 472 -21.77 7.94 -3.61
C VAL A 472 -22.16 9.36 -3.21
N LYS A 473 -23.15 9.50 -2.32
CA LYS A 473 -23.74 10.78 -1.91
C LYS A 473 -22.74 11.70 -1.23
N ASP A 474 -22.04 11.18 -0.22
CA ASP A 474 -21.26 11.99 0.71
C ASP A 474 -19.77 12.01 0.36
N ARG A 475 -19.24 10.96 -0.29
CA ARG A 475 -17.78 10.84 -0.49
C ARG A 475 -17.35 11.07 -1.92
N LEU A 476 -17.95 10.37 -2.89
CA LEU A 476 -17.56 10.48 -4.30
C LEU A 476 -17.74 11.90 -4.83
N ILE A 477 -18.92 12.48 -4.60
CA ILE A 477 -19.26 13.81 -5.09
C ILE A 477 -18.35 14.88 -4.46
N GLN A 478 -18.18 14.86 -3.14
CA GLN A 478 -17.29 15.81 -2.44
C GLN A 478 -15.83 15.66 -2.87
N CYS A 479 -15.36 14.42 -3.09
CA CYS A 479 -14.02 14.17 -3.63
C CYS A 479 -13.86 14.75 -5.05
N GLY A 480 -14.87 14.59 -5.91
CA GLY A 480 -14.89 15.16 -7.25
C GLY A 480 -14.94 16.69 -7.25
N VAL A 481 -15.66 17.31 -6.31
CA VAL A 481 -15.69 18.78 -6.13
C VAL A 481 -14.30 19.31 -5.75
N ARG A 482 -13.69 18.74 -4.72
CA ARG A 482 -12.34 19.13 -4.27
C ARG A 482 -11.26 18.91 -5.31
N SER A 483 -11.44 17.89 -6.16
CA SER A 483 -10.51 17.59 -7.25
C SER A 483 -10.77 18.42 -8.52
N GLY A 484 -11.78 19.31 -8.52
CA GLY A 484 -12.13 20.15 -9.67
C GLY A 484 -12.81 19.39 -10.82
N TYR A 485 -13.23 18.14 -10.59
CA TYR A 485 -13.97 17.34 -11.57
C TYR A 485 -15.46 17.69 -11.59
N ILE A 486 -16.02 18.04 -10.44
CA ILE A 486 -17.43 18.40 -10.24
C ILE A 486 -17.52 19.86 -9.80
N SER A 487 -18.49 20.61 -10.34
CA SER A 487 -18.74 21.99 -9.93
C SER A 487 -19.24 22.03 -8.49
N PRO A 488 -18.84 22.98 -7.63
CA PRO A 488 -19.46 23.16 -6.32
C PRO A 488 -20.99 23.41 -6.38
N SER A 489 -21.49 23.92 -7.51
CA SER A 489 -22.91 24.13 -7.80
C SER A 489 -23.56 23.00 -8.62
N TYR A 490 -23.06 21.76 -8.46
CA TYR A 490 -23.57 20.60 -9.18
C TYR A 490 -25.05 20.36 -8.90
N ILE A 491 -25.70 19.60 -9.77
CA ILE A 491 -27.06 19.10 -9.57
C ILE A 491 -27.10 17.59 -9.70
N VAL A 492 -27.94 16.94 -8.88
CA VAL A 492 -28.21 15.51 -8.94
C VAL A 492 -29.53 15.27 -9.66
N LYS A 493 -29.52 14.37 -10.64
CA LYS A 493 -30.72 13.91 -11.34
C LYS A 493 -30.74 12.39 -11.49
N GLY A 494 -31.92 11.79 -11.45
CA GLY A 494 -32.13 10.41 -11.86
C GLY A 494 -32.23 10.30 -13.38
N HIS A 495 -31.76 9.19 -13.95
CA HIS A 495 -31.77 8.97 -15.42
C HIS A 495 -33.15 9.25 -16.07
N ARG A 496 -34.25 8.86 -15.41
CA ARG A 496 -35.64 9.09 -15.84
C ARG A 496 -36.02 10.55 -16.09
N GLN A 497 -35.33 11.51 -15.47
CA GLN A 497 -35.63 12.93 -15.67
C GLN A 497 -35.12 13.45 -17.02
N LEU A 498 -34.21 12.72 -17.68
CA LEU A 498 -33.54 13.17 -18.90
C LEU A 498 -33.97 12.38 -20.13
N VAL A 499 -34.34 11.12 -19.96
CA VAL A 499 -34.76 10.23 -21.06
C VAL A 499 -35.91 9.33 -20.60
N ASN A 500 -36.68 8.81 -21.56
CA ASN A 500 -37.79 7.90 -21.27
C ASN A 500 -37.29 6.52 -20.81
N THR A 501 -37.19 6.32 -19.49
CA THR A 501 -36.69 5.10 -18.84
C THR A 501 -37.23 5.00 -17.41
N SER A 502 -37.33 3.78 -16.87
CA SER A 502 -37.60 3.56 -15.44
C SER A 502 -36.34 3.69 -14.56
N CYS A 503 -35.15 3.80 -15.14
CA CYS A 503 -33.90 3.99 -14.39
C CYS A 503 -33.92 5.32 -13.58
N PRO A 504 -33.48 5.38 -12.31
CA PRO A 504 -32.72 4.38 -11.55
C PRO A 504 -33.58 3.39 -10.74
N GLY A 505 -34.86 3.21 -11.07
CA GLY A 505 -35.83 2.45 -10.26
C GLY A 505 -36.54 3.33 -9.24
N ASP A 506 -37.76 2.96 -8.86
CA ASP A 506 -38.65 3.82 -8.06
C ASP A 506 -38.11 4.10 -6.67
N LEU A 507 -37.74 3.07 -5.89
CA LEU A 507 -37.19 3.30 -4.55
C LEU A 507 -35.86 4.06 -4.56
N LEU A 508 -34.97 3.79 -5.51
CA LEU A 508 -33.71 4.56 -5.61
C LEU A 508 -33.99 6.00 -6.09
N TYR A 509 -34.98 6.23 -6.94
CA TYR A 509 -35.36 7.58 -7.35
C TYR A 509 -35.95 8.39 -6.19
N GLU A 510 -36.83 7.79 -5.38
CA GLU A 510 -37.36 8.39 -4.15
C GLU A 510 -36.25 8.71 -3.14
N GLU A 511 -35.21 7.89 -3.07
CA GLU A 511 -34.07 8.15 -2.19
C GLU A 511 -33.23 9.34 -2.66
N ILE A 512 -32.86 9.42 -3.94
CA ILE A 512 -32.03 10.52 -4.44
C ILE A 512 -32.74 11.88 -4.38
N GLN A 513 -34.08 11.91 -4.30
CA GLN A 513 -34.84 13.15 -4.07
C GLN A 513 -34.50 13.83 -2.74
N LYS A 514 -33.99 13.05 -1.77
CA LYS A 514 -33.57 13.54 -0.45
C LYS A 514 -32.12 14.00 -0.42
N TRP A 515 -31.36 13.80 -1.51
CA TRP A 515 -29.96 14.15 -1.55
C TRP A 515 -29.77 15.65 -1.73
N GLU A 516 -28.64 16.15 -1.23
CA GLU A 516 -28.24 17.53 -1.47
C GLU A 516 -28.14 17.78 -2.98
N ASN A 517 -28.57 18.96 -3.41
CA ASN A 517 -28.53 19.41 -4.80
C ASN A 517 -29.34 18.56 -5.79
N PHE A 518 -30.27 17.73 -5.31
CA PHE A 518 -31.30 17.15 -6.18
C PHE A 518 -32.16 18.26 -6.81
N LYS A 519 -32.46 18.13 -8.11
CA LYS A 519 -33.34 19.05 -8.85
C LYS A 519 -34.41 18.27 -9.58
N GLU A 520 -35.67 18.62 -9.31
CA GLU A 520 -36.84 17.98 -9.91
C GLU A 520 -37.02 18.32 -11.39
N SER A 521 -36.69 19.57 -11.79
CA SER A 521 -36.75 20.07 -13.17
C SER A 521 -35.40 20.35 -13.81
#